data_AF-A0A662F7K0-F1
#
_entry.id   AF-A0A662F7K0-F1
#
_cell.length_a   1.000
_cell.length_b   1.000
_cell.length_c   1.000
_cell.angle_alpha   90.00
_cell.angle_beta   90.00
_cell.angle_gamma   90.00
#
_symmetry.space_group_name_H-M   'P 1'
#
loop_
_entity.id
_entity.type
_entity.pdbx_description
1 polymer ?
#
loop_
_entity_poly.entity_id
_entity_poly.type
_entity_poly.pdbx_seq_one_letter_code
_entity_poly.pdbx_strand_id
1 'polypeptide(L)'
;MNEQILEKLVFMAPSESKALLFVTPDGGIKYASPASYGAGFVVKGFDPEQAVLAVFSEPKIKSVADEERDNVVREYVPEDILNELGEPYYVWHVKYKMSQVAIQIVKKTERYTIVDIADIIKEAEGTAVKISWAWKGSRRHPLGGRASKVLSNLKVKLIRHKLQDKFYVDKSLGRDFRDSYLSFKKVTGIPVFEFKIPERRVPEVPETLKEKLLPDWLQHCYVLVTNFVTEYRGAIREYKVEKEKGEELKVEITKFETAKLRLRNLRVAFYQSFLRYNAIPTPIGYVLYKTDDRTMQRLNDFVHEYAENVKELTGFKQEPVKLIEVYIPKKTLVGFIDEYIATLKADLEAVYKKLQELSEKERKKKRHLAAKVSFIKKILPELQKFRETLIPPVSMVSERVRALKEELDRENGSSK
;
A
#
# COMPACT_ATOMS: atom_id res chain seq x y z
N MET A 1 24.47 3.21 -2.57
CA MET A 1 23.61 3.63 -1.44
C MET A 1 23.89 5.09 -1.04
N ASN A 2 25.14 5.45 -0.71
CA ASN A 2 25.49 6.80 -0.28
C ASN A 2 25.21 7.89 -1.33
N GLU A 3 25.48 7.65 -2.62
CA GLU A 3 25.18 8.61 -3.69
C GLU A 3 23.70 8.96 -3.80
N GLN A 4 22.80 7.98 -3.66
CA GLN A 4 21.34 8.22 -3.68
C GLN A 4 20.89 9.06 -2.49
N ILE A 5 21.53 8.90 -1.34
CA ILE A 5 21.24 9.68 -0.12
C ILE A 5 21.77 11.11 -0.29
N LEU A 6 22.96 11.27 -0.89
CA LEU A 6 23.52 12.58 -1.20
C LEU A 6 22.70 13.32 -2.26
N GLU A 7 22.21 12.63 -3.30
CA GLU A 7 21.25 13.20 -4.25
C GLU A 7 19.97 13.64 -3.53
N LYS A 8 19.41 12.79 -2.66
CA LYS A 8 18.22 13.10 -1.87
C LYS A 8 18.47 14.28 -0.92
N LEU A 9 19.68 14.42 -0.40
CA LEU A 9 20.08 15.54 0.47
C LEU A 9 20.03 16.87 -0.30
N VAL A 10 20.57 16.90 -1.52
CA VAL A 10 20.44 18.08 -2.40
C VAL A 10 18.97 18.33 -2.76
N PHE A 11 18.20 17.29 -3.07
CA PHE A 11 16.78 17.42 -3.41
C PHE A 11 15.97 18.02 -2.25
N MET A 12 16.19 17.55 -1.02
CA MET A 12 15.47 18.00 0.18
C MET A 12 15.93 19.35 0.71
N ALA A 13 17.12 19.85 0.33
CA ALA A 13 17.59 21.16 0.73
C ALA A 13 16.68 22.28 0.17
N PRO A 14 16.16 23.20 1.00
CA PRO A 14 15.36 24.32 0.52
C PRO A 14 16.19 25.22 -0.39
N SER A 15 15.56 25.78 -1.42
CA SER A 15 16.26 26.60 -2.41
C SER A 15 16.31 28.06 -2.00
N GLU A 16 15.38 28.49 -1.14
CA GLU A 16 15.14 29.87 -0.76
C GLU A 16 15.85 30.27 0.54
N SER A 17 16.25 29.30 1.34
CA SER A 17 16.74 29.55 2.71
C SER A 17 17.89 28.64 3.07
N LYS A 18 18.73 29.12 3.99
CA LYS A 18 19.74 28.27 4.64
C LYS A 18 19.07 27.21 5.50
N ALA A 19 19.73 26.07 5.65
CA ALA A 19 19.15 24.91 6.31
C ALA A 19 20.19 24.02 6.93
N LEU A 20 19.85 23.39 8.05
CA LEU A 20 20.63 22.29 8.62
C LEU A 20 19.87 20.98 8.39
N LEU A 21 20.54 20.04 7.73
CA LEU A 21 20.01 18.74 7.30
C LEU A 21 20.74 17.62 8.03
N PHE A 22 20.01 16.59 8.43
CA PHE A 22 20.54 15.42 9.11
C PHE A 22 20.25 14.17 8.31
N VAL A 23 21.27 13.35 8.05
CA VAL A 23 21.10 11.99 7.55
C VAL A 23 20.98 11.08 8.76
N THR A 24 19.87 10.35 8.83
CA THR A 24 19.58 9.41 9.91
C THR A 24 20.20 8.03 9.62
N PRO A 25 20.39 7.16 10.63
CA PRO A 25 20.99 5.83 10.44
C PRO A 25 20.22 4.90 9.49
N ASP A 26 18.94 5.17 9.23
CA ASP A 26 18.10 4.46 8.26
C ASP A 26 18.17 5.06 6.83
N GLY A 27 19.04 6.05 6.59
CA GLY A 27 19.17 6.75 5.30
C GLY A 27 18.06 7.78 5.04
N GLY A 28 17.26 8.10 6.05
CA GLY A 28 16.31 9.20 6.03
C GLY A 28 17.02 10.57 6.06
N ILE A 29 16.30 11.62 5.67
CA ILE A 29 16.76 13.01 5.81
C ILE A 29 15.77 13.76 6.67
N LYS A 30 16.28 14.40 7.73
CA LYS A 30 15.53 15.26 8.63
C LYS A 30 16.03 16.69 8.49
N TYR A 31 15.12 17.63 8.70
CA TYR A 31 15.37 19.06 8.58
C TYR A 31 15.30 19.72 9.95
N ALA A 32 16.17 20.71 10.17
CA ALA A 32 16.08 21.58 11.33
C ALA A 32 15.79 23.02 10.89
N SER A 33 14.79 23.61 11.53
CA SER A 33 14.36 24.98 11.24
C SER A 33 15.21 25.98 12.03
N PRO A 34 15.54 27.16 11.48
CA PRO A 34 16.15 28.23 12.27
C PRO A 34 15.31 28.57 13.51
N ALA A 35 15.95 28.77 14.66
CA ALA A 35 15.26 29.22 15.87
C ALA A 35 14.86 30.70 15.74
N SER A 36 13.67 31.06 16.24
CA SER A 36 13.13 32.43 16.16
C SER A 36 13.97 33.48 16.91
N TYR A 37 14.81 33.07 17.85
CA TYR A 37 15.59 33.96 18.73
C TYR A 37 17.11 33.93 18.46
N GLY A 38 17.52 33.51 17.26
CA GLY A 38 18.88 33.75 16.75
C GLY A 38 19.99 32.83 17.24
N ALA A 39 19.72 31.86 18.12
CA ALA A 39 20.71 30.87 18.54
C ALA A 39 20.27 29.46 18.14
N GLY A 40 20.83 28.96 17.03
CA GLY A 40 20.74 27.57 16.62
C GLY A 40 19.52 27.18 15.76
N PHE A 41 19.41 25.88 15.54
CA PHE A 41 18.40 25.20 14.74
C PHE A 41 17.54 24.30 15.64
N VAL A 42 16.24 24.32 15.43
CA VAL A 42 15.25 23.52 16.15
C VAL A 42 15.02 22.22 15.39
N VAL A 43 15.36 21.11 16.04
CA VAL A 43 15.10 19.74 15.60
C VAL A 43 13.88 19.21 16.35
N LYS A 44 12.94 18.58 15.62
CA LYS A 44 11.72 17.96 16.20
C LYS A 44 11.58 16.52 15.71
N GLY A 45 11.20 15.61 16.61
CA GLY A 45 10.86 14.22 16.28
C GLY A 45 12.04 13.35 15.83
N PHE A 46 13.27 13.72 16.18
CA PHE A 46 14.49 12.94 15.98
C PHE A 46 15.57 13.42 16.95
N ASP A 47 16.42 12.49 17.44
CA ASP A 47 17.56 12.83 18.27
C ASP A 47 18.79 13.13 17.38
N PRO A 48 19.23 14.40 17.27
CA PRO A 48 20.29 14.78 16.34
C PRO A 48 21.65 14.11 16.64
N GLU A 49 21.88 13.61 17.86
CA GLU A 49 23.10 12.85 18.21
C GLU A 49 23.21 11.52 17.46
N GLN A 50 22.08 10.97 16.99
CA GLN A 50 22.05 9.74 16.23
C GLN A 50 22.32 9.95 14.74
N ALA A 51 22.50 11.20 14.28
CA ALA A 51 22.73 11.48 12.87
C ALA A 51 24.09 10.93 12.42
N VAL A 52 24.12 10.28 11.26
CA VAL A 52 25.38 9.80 10.64
C VAL A 52 26.09 10.90 9.87
N LEU A 53 25.36 11.95 9.49
CA LEU A 53 25.88 13.12 8.79
C LEU A 53 25.00 14.33 9.10
N ALA A 54 25.61 15.47 9.42
CA ALA A 54 24.94 16.76 9.51
C ALA A 54 25.53 17.70 8.45
N VAL A 55 24.66 18.35 7.67
CA VAL A 55 25.06 19.23 6.57
C VAL A 55 24.32 20.56 6.68
N PHE A 56 25.08 21.64 6.82
CA PHE A 56 24.58 22.98 6.64
C PHE A 56 24.59 23.35 5.15
N SER A 57 23.46 23.81 4.64
CA SER A 57 23.26 24.10 3.23
C SER A 57 22.91 25.57 3.03
N GLU A 58 23.67 26.23 2.15
CA GLU A 58 23.47 27.62 1.74
C GLU A 58 23.19 27.69 0.23
N PRO A 59 21.94 27.99 -0.18
CA PRO A 59 21.61 28.07 -1.59
C PRO A 59 22.01 29.43 -2.20
N LYS A 60 22.52 29.38 -3.43
CA LYS A 60 22.71 30.53 -4.33
C LYS A 60 21.86 30.30 -5.58
N ILE A 61 20.86 31.15 -5.78
CA ILE A 61 19.92 31.08 -6.88
C ILE A 61 20.40 31.95 -8.05
N LYS A 62 20.36 31.40 -9.27
CA LYS A 62 20.46 32.13 -10.52
C LYS A 62 19.20 31.87 -11.34
N SER A 63 18.41 32.91 -11.60
CA SER A 63 17.26 32.79 -12.51
C SER A 63 17.73 32.52 -13.93
N VAL A 64 17.02 31.63 -14.62
CA VAL A 64 17.21 31.40 -16.05
C VAL A 64 16.63 32.59 -16.82
N ALA A 65 17.34 33.04 -17.85
CA ALA A 65 16.87 34.13 -18.71
C ALA A 65 15.61 33.69 -19.49
N ASP A 66 14.73 34.64 -19.80
CA ASP A 66 13.45 34.33 -20.45
C ASP A 66 13.63 33.62 -21.80
N GLU A 67 14.68 33.98 -22.55
CA GLU A 67 15.03 33.39 -23.87
C GLU A 67 15.42 31.90 -23.78
N GLU A 68 16.01 31.47 -22.66
CA GLU A 68 16.47 30.09 -22.44
C GLU A 68 15.43 29.25 -21.68
N ARG A 69 14.38 29.89 -21.15
CA ARG A 69 13.44 29.30 -20.20
C ARG A 69 12.75 28.07 -20.74
N ASP A 70 12.21 28.15 -21.94
CA ASP A 70 11.47 27.06 -22.57
C ASP A 70 12.36 25.88 -22.89
N ASN A 71 13.60 26.14 -23.33
CA ASN A 71 14.58 25.09 -23.63
C ASN A 71 14.95 24.32 -22.37
N VAL A 72 15.25 25.02 -21.27
CA VAL A 72 15.57 24.39 -19.98
C VAL A 72 14.37 23.59 -19.45
N VAL A 73 13.15 24.11 -19.58
CA VAL A 73 11.95 23.43 -19.06
C VAL A 73 11.66 22.15 -19.85
N ARG A 74 11.74 22.20 -21.19
CA ARG A 74 11.53 21.04 -22.07
C ARG A 74 12.62 19.98 -21.96
N GLU A 75 13.83 20.36 -21.55
CA GLU A 75 14.90 19.40 -21.26
C GLU A 75 14.51 18.42 -20.15
N TYR A 76 13.77 18.89 -19.13
CA TYR A 76 13.47 18.10 -17.93
C TYR A 76 12.01 17.65 -17.81
N VAL A 77 11.07 18.33 -18.46
CA VAL A 77 9.64 18.11 -18.28
C VAL A 77 8.99 17.79 -19.64
N PRO A 78 8.39 16.59 -19.80
CA PRO A 78 7.71 16.18 -21.02
C PRO A 78 6.55 17.09 -21.43
N GLU A 79 6.34 17.25 -22.73
CA GLU A 79 5.34 18.16 -23.31
C GLU A 79 3.90 17.83 -22.86
N ASP A 80 3.55 16.55 -22.67
CA ASP A 80 2.21 16.16 -22.21
C ASP A 80 1.90 16.56 -20.76
N ILE A 81 2.93 16.81 -19.96
CA ILE A 81 2.83 17.38 -18.61
C ILE A 81 2.81 18.91 -18.70
N LEU A 82 3.66 19.50 -19.54
CA LEU A 82 3.69 20.96 -19.75
C LEU A 82 2.35 21.49 -20.25
N ASN A 83 1.69 20.78 -21.15
CA ASN A 83 0.36 21.13 -21.65
C ASN A 83 -0.71 21.23 -20.54
N GLU A 84 -0.54 20.54 -19.41
CA GLU A 84 -1.44 20.67 -18.26
C GLU A 84 -1.01 21.76 -17.27
N LEU A 85 0.30 22.00 -17.15
CA LEU A 85 0.86 22.95 -16.19
C LEU A 85 0.89 24.38 -16.70
N GLY A 86 1.01 24.56 -18.02
CA GLY A 86 1.24 25.84 -18.67
C GLY A 86 2.64 26.38 -18.40
N GLU A 87 2.78 27.70 -18.54
CA GLU A 87 4.06 28.38 -18.36
C GLU A 87 4.55 28.35 -16.91
N PRO A 88 5.84 28.04 -16.69
CA PRO A 88 6.42 28.06 -15.36
C PRO A 88 6.56 29.49 -14.84
N TYR A 89 6.29 29.66 -13.55
CA TYR A 89 6.42 30.94 -12.87
C TYR A 89 7.88 31.26 -12.52
N TYR A 90 8.67 30.27 -12.11
CA TYR A 90 10.11 30.39 -11.87
C TYR A 90 10.88 29.23 -12.49
N VAL A 91 12.06 29.52 -13.02
CA VAL A 91 13.05 28.55 -13.48
C VAL A 91 14.40 29.00 -12.96
N TRP A 92 15.00 28.19 -12.09
CA TRP A 92 16.21 28.54 -11.34
C TRP A 92 17.27 27.45 -11.47
N HIS A 93 18.50 27.89 -11.71
CA HIS A 93 19.68 27.10 -11.36
C HIS A 93 20.04 27.40 -9.90
N VAL A 94 20.08 26.37 -9.08
CA VAL A 94 20.40 26.49 -7.65
C VAL A 94 21.72 25.80 -7.39
N LYS A 95 22.69 26.56 -6.89
CA LYS A 95 23.97 26.05 -6.41
C LYS A 95 23.96 26.04 -4.89
N TYR A 96 24.12 24.88 -4.27
CA TYR A 96 24.17 24.72 -2.83
C TYR A 96 25.63 24.64 -2.39
N LYS A 97 26.08 25.60 -1.59
CA LYS A 97 27.28 25.43 -0.79
C LYS A 97 26.89 24.56 0.41
N MET A 98 27.45 23.36 0.49
CA MET A 98 27.11 22.39 1.53
C MET A 98 28.33 22.14 2.41
N SER A 99 28.18 22.39 3.71
CA SER A 99 29.23 22.20 4.71
C SER A 99 28.82 21.06 5.64
N GLN A 100 29.59 19.97 5.65
CA GLN A 100 29.51 18.96 6.68
C GLN A 100 29.95 19.60 8.00
N VAL A 101 29.12 19.48 9.03
CA VAL A 101 29.31 20.18 10.31
C VAL A 101 29.30 19.22 11.49
N ALA A 102 30.10 19.54 12.50
CA ALA A 102 29.93 19.02 13.84
C ALA A 102 28.85 19.84 14.56
N ILE A 103 27.95 19.16 15.28
CA ILE A 103 26.86 19.82 16.02
C ILE A 103 27.15 19.86 17.52
N GLN A 104 26.67 20.91 18.17
CA GLN A 104 26.58 21.00 19.63
C GLN A 104 25.12 21.12 20.05
N ILE A 105 24.72 20.40 21.11
CA ILE A 105 23.38 20.56 21.68
C ILE A 105 23.40 21.76 22.64
N VAL A 106 22.59 22.76 22.33
CA VAL A 106 22.40 23.94 23.19
C VAL A 106 21.32 23.68 24.22
N LYS A 107 20.24 22.99 23.83
CA LYS A 107 19.12 22.69 24.72
C LYS A 107 18.39 21.42 24.28
N LYS A 108 18.13 20.50 25.19
CA LYS A 108 17.31 19.30 24.95
C LYS A 108 16.03 19.39 25.77
N THR A 109 14.88 19.17 25.14
CA THR A 109 13.57 19.07 25.79
C THR A 109 12.83 17.85 25.25
N GLU A 110 11.77 17.40 25.91
CA GLU A 110 10.95 16.28 25.42
C GLU A 110 10.32 16.54 24.04
N ARG A 111 10.09 17.81 23.67
CA ARG A 111 9.39 18.19 22.43
C ARG A 111 10.32 18.57 21.29
N TYR A 112 11.50 19.11 21.60
CA TYR A 112 12.46 19.60 20.61
C TYR A 112 13.88 19.69 21.18
N THR A 113 14.86 19.64 20.29
CA THR A 113 16.28 19.87 20.59
C THR A 113 16.76 21.09 19.81
N ILE A 114 17.43 22.01 20.48
CA ILE A 114 18.14 23.13 19.85
C ILE A 114 19.59 22.71 19.67
N VAL A 115 20.06 22.76 18.44
CA VAL A 115 21.43 22.45 18.06
C VAL A 115 22.09 23.67 17.43
N ASP A 116 23.39 23.77 17.57
CA ASP A 116 24.20 24.79 16.90
C ASP A 116 25.40 24.14 16.21
N ILE A 117 26.06 24.88 15.32
CA ILE A 117 27.21 24.41 14.58
C ILE A 117 28.46 24.64 15.43
N ALA A 118 29.12 23.55 15.83
CA ALA A 118 30.35 23.60 16.60
C ALA A 118 31.57 23.81 15.70
N ASP A 119 31.62 23.11 14.56
CA ASP A 119 32.74 23.16 13.63
C ASP A 119 32.31 22.77 12.20
N ILE A 120 33.10 23.18 11.21
CA ILE A 120 32.96 22.80 9.80
C ILE A 120 34.05 21.78 9.45
N ILE A 121 33.61 20.56 9.11
CA ILE A 121 34.50 19.43 8.82
C ILE A 121 34.95 19.44 7.36
N LYS A 122 34.01 19.62 6.42
CA LYS A 122 34.27 19.55 4.98
C LYS A 122 33.25 20.36 4.21
N GLU A 123 33.68 21.03 3.14
CA GLU A 123 32.79 21.71 2.21
C GLU A 123 32.68 20.93 0.88
N ALA A 124 31.50 20.97 0.29
CA ALA A 124 31.19 20.42 -1.03
C ALA A 124 30.11 21.26 -1.70
N GLU A 125 29.85 20.97 -2.97
CA GLU A 125 28.85 21.68 -3.76
C GLU A 125 27.80 20.71 -4.30
N GLY A 126 26.54 21.10 -4.20
CA GLY A 126 25.42 20.45 -4.89
C GLY A 126 24.83 21.40 -5.92
N THR A 127 24.30 20.88 -7.03
CA THR A 127 23.58 21.70 -8.01
C THR A 127 22.23 21.08 -8.36
N ALA A 128 21.24 21.93 -8.59
CA ALA A 128 19.92 21.50 -9.04
C ALA A 128 19.27 22.54 -9.96
N VAL A 129 18.37 22.05 -10.80
CA VAL A 129 17.40 22.88 -11.54
C VAL A 129 16.07 22.79 -10.80
N LYS A 130 15.48 23.95 -10.49
CA LYS A 130 14.15 24.07 -9.89
C LYS A 130 13.22 24.82 -10.84
N ILE A 131 12.07 24.21 -11.12
CA ILE A 131 11.00 24.80 -11.94
C ILE A 131 9.75 24.87 -11.07
N SER A 132 9.07 26.01 -11.02
CA SER A 132 7.89 26.18 -10.19
C SER A 132 6.74 26.81 -10.97
N TRP A 133 5.54 26.24 -10.80
CA TRP A 133 4.28 26.79 -11.27
C TRP A 133 3.51 27.36 -10.08
N ALA A 134 2.90 28.52 -10.27
CA ALA A 134 2.23 29.25 -9.21
C ALA A 134 0.75 29.47 -9.54
N TRP A 135 -0.12 29.24 -8.56
CA TRP A 135 -1.52 29.66 -8.61
C TRP A 135 -1.76 30.67 -7.50
N LYS A 136 -1.97 31.91 -7.90
CA LYS A 136 -2.14 33.06 -7.00
C LYS A 136 -3.60 33.28 -6.68
N GLY A 137 -3.95 33.10 -5.42
CA GLY A 137 -5.33 33.25 -4.93
C GLY A 137 -5.56 34.62 -4.30
N SER A 138 -6.83 35.01 -4.20
CA SER A 138 -7.23 36.19 -3.41
C SER A 138 -7.78 35.76 -2.05
N ARG A 139 -8.05 36.72 -1.15
CA ARG A 139 -8.77 36.44 0.10
C ARG A 139 -10.16 35.84 -0.14
N ARG A 140 -10.85 36.30 -1.20
CA ARG A 140 -12.20 35.83 -1.55
C ARG A 140 -12.18 34.50 -2.30
N HIS A 141 -11.13 34.25 -3.08
CA HIS A 141 -10.98 33.04 -3.90
C HIS A 141 -9.57 32.45 -3.69
N PRO A 142 -9.34 31.72 -2.59
CA PRO A 142 -8.04 31.13 -2.32
C PRO A 142 -7.76 29.95 -3.28
N LEU A 143 -6.50 29.84 -3.73
CA LEU A 143 -6.01 28.76 -4.58
C LEU A 143 -4.96 27.90 -3.88
N GLY A 144 -4.91 27.91 -2.55
CA GLY A 144 -3.93 27.15 -1.74
C GLY A 144 -3.96 25.63 -1.93
N GLY A 145 -5.09 25.07 -2.38
CA GLY A 145 -5.23 23.64 -2.68
C GLY A 145 -4.94 23.26 -4.14
N ARG A 146 -4.72 24.24 -5.03
CA ARG A 146 -4.68 23.99 -6.49
C ARG A 146 -3.49 23.12 -6.87
N ALA A 147 -2.29 23.41 -6.38
CA ALA A 147 -1.08 22.63 -6.66
C ALA A 147 -1.24 21.15 -6.29
N SER A 148 -1.81 20.85 -5.12
CA SER A 148 -2.05 19.46 -4.67
C SER A 148 -3.03 18.72 -5.59
N LYS A 149 -4.09 19.41 -6.05
CA LYS A 149 -5.06 18.83 -6.98
C LYS A 149 -4.44 18.54 -8.35
N VAL A 150 -3.66 19.49 -8.87
CA VAL A 150 -2.94 19.32 -10.14
C VAL A 150 -1.93 18.18 -10.04
N LEU A 151 -1.12 18.10 -8.98
CA LEU A 151 -0.17 17.00 -8.75
C LEU A 151 -0.86 15.64 -8.69
N SER A 152 -2.04 15.56 -8.05
CA SER A 152 -2.82 14.32 -7.98
C SER A 152 -3.31 13.87 -9.36
N ASN A 153 -3.75 14.81 -10.20
CA ASN A 153 -4.20 14.52 -11.56
C ASN A 153 -3.03 14.06 -12.46
N LEU A 154 -1.85 14.67 -12.28
CA LEU A 154 -0.65 14.33 -13.05
C LEU A 154 0.00 13.01 -12.64
N LYS A 155 -0.40 12.39 -11.52
CA LYS A 155 0.28 11.23 -10.92
C LYS A 155 0.54 10.08 -11.91
N VAL A 156 -0.44 9.74 -12.75
CA VAL A 156 -0.29 8.67 -13.76
C VAL A 156 0.74 9.04 -14.84
N LYS A 157 0.72 10.29 -15.31
CA LYS A 157 1.70 10.81 -16.30
C LYS A 157 3.10 10.86 -15.71
N LEU A 158 3.23 11.31 -14.46
CA LEU A 158 4.51 11.36 -13.75
C LEU A 158 5.12 9.97 -13.57
N ILE A 159 4.33 8.95 -13.22
CA ILE A 159 4.80 7.56 -13.10
C ILE A 159 5.27 7.02 -14.46
N ARG A 160 4.52 7.29 -15.53
CA ARG A 160 4.90 6.87 -16.89
C ARG A 160 6.28 7.42 -17.30
N HIS A 161 6.58 8.66 -16.92
CA HIS A 161 7.84 9.33 -17.21
C HIS A 161 8.91 9.18 -16.11
N LYS A 162 8.65 8.42 -15.05
CA LYS A 162 9.54 8.25 -13.87
C LYS A 162 9.90 9.56 -13.16
N LEU A 163 8.98 10.52 -13.10
CA LEU A 163 9.15 11.84 -12.49
C LEU A 163 8.38 12.02 -11.18
N GLN A 164 7.70 10.98 -10.68
CA GLN A 164 6.82 11.08 -9.51
C GLN A 164 7.53 11.56 -8.23
N ASP A 165 8.82 11.28 -8.09
CA ASP A 165 9.62 11.64 -6.91
C ASP A 165 10.34 12.99 -7.06
N LYS A 166 10.14 13.69 -8.19
CA LYS A 166 10.80 14.98 -8.49
C LYS A 166 9.84 16.18 -8.40
N PHE A 167 8.54 15.94 -8.40
CA PHE A 167 7.51 16.96 -8.20
C PHE A 167 7.00 16.98 -6.76
N TYR A 168 6.80 18.18 -6.20
CA TYR A 168 6.28 18.36 -4.85
C TYR A 168 5.51 19.67 -4.69
N VAL A 169 4.58 19.70 -3.75
CA VAL A 169 3.86 20.93 -3.38
C VAL A 169 4.76 21.77 -2.49
N ASP A 170 5.09 22.96 -2.96
CA ASP A 170 6.04 23.84 -2.31
C ASP A 170 5.34 24.79 -1.32
N LYS A 171 5.61 24.57 -0.04
CA LYS A 171 5.02 25.36 1.05
C LYS A 171 5.86 26.57 1.41
N SER A 172 7.12 26.67 0.97
CA SER A 172 7.99 27.82 1.32
C SER A 172 7.60 29.09 0.57
N LEU A 173 7.01 28.95 -0.62
CA LEU A 173 6.66 30.06 -1.50
C LEU A 173 5.23 30.61 -1.25
N GLY A 174 4.38 29.86 -0.55
CA GLY A 174 2.97 30.22 -0.36
C GLY A 174 2.77 31.30 0.71
N ARG A 175 2.13 32.43 0.34
CA ARG A 175 1.62 33.41 1.31
C ARG A 175 0.26 32.98 1.86
N ASP A 176 0.08 33.01 3.18
CA ASP A 176 -1.20 32.94 3.91
C ASP A 176 -2.19 31.83 3.48
N PHE A 177 -1.72 30.65 3.03
CA PHE A 177 -2.57 29.56 2.52
C PHE A 177 -3.44 29.91 1.29
N ARG A 178 -3.24 31.08 0.66
CA ARG A 178 -4.03 31.53 -0.50
C ARG A 178 -3.39 31.13 -1.81
N ASP A 179 -2.06 31.13 -1.83
CA ASP A 179 -1.28 30.74 -2.98
C ASP A 179 -0.88 29.28 -2.85
N SER A 180 -0.73 28.61 -3.99
CA SER A 180 -0.10 27.30 -4.04
C SER A 180 0.94 27.24 -5.13
N TYR A 181 1.97 26.44 -4.87
CA TYR A 181 3.09 26.25 -5.76
C TYR A 181 3.32 24.76 -5.97
N LEU A 182 3.47 24.38 -7.23
CA LEU A 182 3.96 23.06 -7.61
C LEU A 182 5.40 23.25 -8.10
N SER A 183 6.34 22.56 -7.48
CA SER A 183 7.74 22.64 -7.84
C SER A 183 8.23 21.30 -8.37
N PHE A 184 9.01 21.35 -9.43
CA PHE A 184 9.87 20.28 -9.91
C PHE A 184 11.30 20.61 -9.52
N LYS A 185 12.05 19.60 -9.06
CA LYS A 185 13.47 19.76 -8.77
C LYS A 185 14.28 18.57 -9.27
N LYS A 186 15.25 18.85 -10.14
CA LYS A 186 16.21 17.87 -10.65
C LYS A 186 17.59 18.19 -10.11
N VAL A 187 18.20 17.23 -9.42
CA VAL A 187 19.61 17.32 -8.99
C VAL A 187 20.49 17.06 -10.20
N THR A 188 21.41 17.98 -10.47
CA THR A 188 22.37 17.95 -11.58
C THR A 188 23.79 17.66 -11.10
N GLY A 189 24.09 17.93 -9.82
CA GLY A 189 25.39 17.66 -9.21
C GLY A 189 25.25 17.27 -7.74
N ILE A 190 26.00 16.24 -7.34
CA ILE A 190 25.94 15.60 -6.03
C ILE A 190 27.18 16.01 -5.22
N PRO A 191 27.04 16.43 -3.96
CA PRO A 191 28.17 16.73 -3.08
C PRO A 191 28.90 15.44 -2.66
N VAL A 192 30.22 15.52 -2.45
CA VAL A 192 31.05 14.37 -2.07
C VAL A 192 31.38 14.39 -0.57
N PHE A 193 30.53 13.73 0.23
CA PHE A 193 30.78 13.49 1.65
C PHE A 193 31.02 12.02 1.94
N GLU A 194 31.95 11.74 2.85
CA GLU A 194 32.24 10.39 3.33
C GLU A 194 31.52 10.16 4.65
N PHE A 195 30.63 9.18 4.68
CA PHE A 195 29.94 8.76 5.89
C PHE A 195 29.58 7.27 5.78
N LYS A 196 29.52 6.60 6.94
CA LYS A 196 29.13 5.20 7.03
C LYS A 196 27.74 5.12 7.63
N ILE A 197 26.81 4.60 6.87
CA ILE A 197 25.53 4.17 7.40
C ILE A 197 25.79 2.82 8.09
N PRO A 198 25.41 2.64 9.36
CA PRO A 198 25.50 1.34 10.00
C PRO A 198 24.79 0.32 9.11
N GLU A 199 25.45 -0.78 8.75
CA GLU A 199 24.78 -1.86 8.06
C GLU A 199 23.59 -2.28 8.91
N ARG A 200 22.39 -1.96 8.43
CA ARG A 200 21.16 -2.44 9.04
C ARG A 200 21.15 -3.94 8.79
N ARG A 201 21.75 -4.71 9.69
CA ARG A 201 21.29 -6.07 9.95
C ARG A 201 19.85 -5.89 10.38
N VAL A 202 18.92 -5.91 9.41
CA VAL A 202 17.58 -6.36 9.72
C VAL A 202 17.86 -7.76 10.25
N PRO A 203 17.72 -8.02 11.56
CA PRO A 203 17.78 -9.41 11.98
C PRO A 203 16.71 -10.09 11.12
N GLU A 204 17.12 -11.04 10.30
CA GLU A 204 16.18 -12.01 9.77
C GLU A 204 15.63 -12.70 11.00
N VAL A 205 14.58 -12.11 11.57
CA VAL A 205 13.84 -12.71 12.66
C VAL A 205 13.27 -13.96 12.00
N PRO A 206 13.72 -15.16 12.40
CA PRO A 206 13.17 -16.40 11.88
C PRO A 206 11.65 -16.33 12.03
N GLU A 207 10.88 -16.85 11.06
CA GLU A 207 9.41 -16.82 11.12
C GLU A 207 8.88 -17.31 12.48
N THR A 208 9.58 -18.29 13.06
CA THR A 208 9.33 -18.84 14.40
C THR A 208 9.43 -17.83 15.56
N LEU A 209 10.24 -16.78 15.45
CA LEU A 209 10.34 -15.69 16.44
C LEU A 209 9.35 -14.56 16.16
N LYS A 210 8.97 -14.32 14.89
CA LYS A 210 7.87 -13.40 14.55
C LYS A 210 6.54 -13.93 15.06
N GLU A 211 6.29 -15.23 14.95
CA GLU A 211 5.12 -15.90 15.53
C GLU A 211 5.04 -15.77 17.06
N LYS A 212 6.18 -15.79 17.76
CA LYS A 212 6.25 -15.64 19.22
C LYS A 212 6.08 -14.20 19.71
N LEU A 213 6.36 -13.20 18.87
CA LEU A 213 6.20 -11.78 19.19
C LEU A 213 4.81 -11.24 18.83
N LEU A 214 4.00 -12.01 18.09
CA LEU A 214 2.65 -11.63 17.76
C LEU A 214 1.75 -11.76 18.99
N PRO A 215 0.92 -10.75 19.27
CA PRO A 215 -0.07 -10.86 20.32
C PRO A 215 -0.98 -12.08 20.12
N ASP A 216 -1.20 -12.87 21.17
CA ASP A 216 -1.96 -14.14 21.11
C ASP A 216 -3.40 -14.00 20.60
N TRP A 217 -3.94 -12.78 20.57
CA TRP A 217 -5.26 -12.47 20.05
C TRP A 217 -5.30 -12.34 18.52
N LEU A 218 -4.14 -12.36 17.83
CA LEU A 218 -4.04 -12.39 16.38
C LEU A 218 -3.88 -13.83 15.87
N GLN A 219 -4.47 -14.09 14.71
CA GLN A 219 -4.31 -15.34 13.97
C GLN A 219 -3.68 -15.04 12.61
N HIS A 220 -2.58 -15.75 12.30
CA HIS A 220 -2.03 -15.77 10.96
C HIS A 220 -2.96 -16.52 10.01
N CYS A 221 -3.37 -15.87 8.92
CA CYS A 221 -4.31 -16.39 7.93
C CYS A 221 -3.85 -16.05 6.51
N TYR A 222 -4.29 -16.86 5.55
CA TYR A 222 -4.15 -16.55 4.14
C TYR A 222 -5.50 -16.12 3.55
N VAL A 223 -5.53 -14.96 2.90
CA VAL A 223 -6.70 -14.43 2.20
C VAL A 223 -6.47 -14.52 0.69
N LEU A 224 -7.42 -15.12 0.00
CA LEU A 224 -7.45 -15.20 -1.45
C LEU A 224 -8.29 -14.06 -2.04
N VAL A 225 -7.67 -13.31 -2.95
CA VAL A 225 -8.33 -12.27 -3.75
C VAL A 225 -8.28 -12.70 -5.22
N THR A 226 -9.46 -12.83 -5.84
CA THR A 226 -9.58 -13.30 -7.23
C THR A 226 -9.61 -12.13 -8.20
N ASN A 227 -8.87 -12.23 -9.30
CA ASN A 227 -8.83 -11.29 -10.41
C ASN A 227 -8.98 -12.04 -11.75
N PHE A 228 -10.12 -12.69 -11.94
CA PHE A 228 -10.40 -13.47 -13.15
C PHE A 228 -10.75 -12.59 -14.35
N VAL A 229 -10.25 -12.97 -15.53
CA VAL A 229 -10.63 -12.34 -16.80
C VAL A 229 -12.07 -12.75 -17.17
N THR A 230 -12.84 -11.79 -17.68
CA THR A 230 -14.24 -12.03 -18.08
C THR A 230 -14.32 -12.58 -19.50
N GLU A 231 -15.14 -13.62 -19.69
CA GLU A 231 -15.48 -14.20 -21.00
C GLU A 231 -16.35 -13.27 -21.86
N TYR A 232 -16.95 -12.26 -21.24
CA TYR A 232 -17.80 -11.25 -21.89
C TYR A 232 -17.01 -10.22 -22.70
N ARG A 233 -15.68 -10.18 -22.54
CA ARG A 233 -14.81 -9.31 -23.32
C ARG A 233 -14.78 -9.79 -24.78
N GLY A 234 -15.55 -9.11 -25.64
CA GLY A 234 -15.71 -9.43 -27.05
C GLY A 234 -16.84 -10.43 -27.37
N ALA A 235 -17.80 -10.64 -26.46
CA ALA A 235 -18.97 -11.45 -26.76
C ALA A 235 -19.91 -10.74 -27.75
N ILE A 236 -20.42 -11.48 -28.74
CA ILE A 236 -21.37 -10.97 -29.74
C ILE A 236 -22.79 -11.21 -29.22
N ARG A 237 -23.61 -10.16 -29.20
CA ARG A 237 -25.01 -10.23 -28.81
C ARG A 237 -25.87 -10.30 -30.07
N GLU A 238 -26.66 -11.35 -30.19
CA GLU A 238 -27.66 -11.51 -31.25
C GLU A 238 -29.05 -11.47 -30.61
N TYR A 239 -30.00 -10.82 -31.28
CA TYR A 239 -31.40 -10.79 -30.85
C TYR A 239 -32.20 -11.74 -31.71
N LYS A 240 -32.89 -12.69 -31.08
CA LYS A 240 -33.81 -13.59 -31.74
C LYS A 240 -35.22 -13.30 -31.22
N VAL A 241 -36.16 -13.06 -32.13
CA VAL A 241 -37.57 -12.91 -31.76
C VAL A 241 -38.18 -14.30 -31.79
N GLU A 242 -38.59 -14.79 -30.62
CA GLU A 242 -39.34 -16.03 -30.49
C GLU A 242 -40.81 -15.70 -30.22
N LYS A 243 -41.72 -16.34 -30.96
CA LYS A 243 -43.16 -16.23 -30.71
C LYS A 243 -43.58 -17.37 -29.81
N GLU A 244 -43.87 -17.05 -28.55
CA GLU A 244 -44.49 -18.00 -27.62
C GLU A 244 -45.88 -17.46 -27.27
N LYS A 245 -46.93 -18.26 -27.55
CA LYS A 245 -48.34 -17.92 -27.27
C LYS A 245 -48.84 -16.57 -27.85
N GLY A 246 -48.35 -16.17 -29.02
CA GLY A 246 -48.86 -14.99 -29.74
C GLY A 246 -48.23 -13.65 -29.35
N GLU A 247 -47.34 -13.63 -28.36
CA GLU A 247 -46.53 -12.45 -28.02
C GLU A 247 -45.10 -12.59 -28.55
N GLU A 248 -44.54 -11.48 -29.07
CA GLU A 248 -43.16 -11.44 -29.57
C GLU A 248 -42.18 -11.22 -28.41
N LEU A 249 -41.51 -12.29 -28.00
CA LEU A 249 -40.43 -12.22 -27.01
C LEU A 249 -39.10 -12.00 -27.72
N LYS A 250 -38.47 -10.84 -27.45
CA LYS A 250 -37.08 -10.58 -27.86
C LYS A 250 -36.13 -11.30 -26.90
N VAL A 251 -35.57 -12.41 -27.36
CA VAL A 251 -34.57 -13.19 -26.62
C VAL A 251 -33.17 -12.73 -27.03
N GLU A 252 -32.39 -12.24 -26.07
CA GLU A 252 -30.97 -11.89 -26.28
C GLU A 252 -30.10 -13.15 -26.16
N ILE A 253 -29.48 -13.56 -27.26
CA ILE A 253 -28.55 -14.68 -27.34
C ILE A 253 -27.13 -14.11 -27.34
N THR A 254 -26.38 -14.34 -26.26
CA THR A 254 -24.96 -13.99 -26.21
C THR A 254 -24.13 -15.18 -26.70
N LYS A 255 -23.43 -15.01 -27.83
CA LYS A 255 -22.48 -16.01 -28.34
C LYS A 255 -21.09 -15.73 -27.79
N PHE A 256 -20.55 -16.72 -27.10
CA PHE A 256 -19.17 -16.70 -26.59
C PHE A 256 -18.25 -17.41 -27.58
N GLU A 257 -17.05 -16.88 -27.73
CA GLU A 257 -15.97 -17.56 -28.44
C GLU A 257 -15.64 -18.88 -27.72
N THR A 258 -15.58 -19.99 -28.46
CA THR A 258 -15.44 -21.36 -27.90
C THR A 258 -14.20 -21.49 -27.03
N ALA A 259 -13.13 -20.75 -27.36
CA ALA A 259 -11.89 -20.70 -26.60
C ALA A 259 -12.05 -20.02 -25.23
N LYS A 260 -12.92 -19.01 -25.10
CA LYS A 260 -13.21 -18.30 -23.84
C LYS A 260 -14.10 -19.09 -22.87
N LEU A 261 -14.79 -20.13 -23.35
CA LEU A 261 -15.50 -21.07 -22.47
C LEU A 261 -14.55 -21.86 -21.57
N ARG A 262 -13.28 -22.05 -21.97
CA ARG A 262 -12.25 -22.68 -21.13
C ARG A 262 -11.99 -21.87 -19.86
N LEU A 263 -11.85 -20.54 -19.98
CA LEU A 263 -11.67 -19.63 -18.84
C LEU A 263 -12.88 -19.65 -17.89
N ARG A 264 -14.09 -19.73 -18.44
CA ARG A 264 -15.32 -19.87 -17.65
C ARG A 264 -15.32 -21.19 -16.87
N ASN A 265 -14.97 -22.30 -17.51
CA ASN A 265 -14.94 -23.62 -16.86
C ASN A 265 -13.89 -23.68 -15.75
N LEU A 266 -12.69 -23.13 -15.97
CA LEU A 266 -11.66 -23.02 -14.94
C LEU A 266 -12.15 -22.18 -13.75
N ARG A 267 -12.77 -21.03 -14.00
CA ARG A 267 -13.33 -20.20 -12.93
C ARG A 267 -14.42 -20.93 -12.14
N VAL A 268 -15.32 -21.63 -12.83
CA VAL A 268 -16.35 -22.45 -12.17
C VAL A 268 -15.72 -23.54 -11.32
N ALA A 269 -14.71 -24.25 -11.82
CA ALA A 269 -13.97 -25.26 -11.07
C ALA A 269 -13.29 -24.67 -9.83
N PHE A 270 -12.71 -23.47 -9.92
CA PHE A 270 -12.12 -22.80 -8.76
C PHE A 270 -13.13 -22.53 -7.66
N TYR A 271 -14.25 -21.89 -7.99
CA TYR A 271 -15.28 -21.59 -6.99
C TYR A 271 -15.94 -22.85 -6.44
N GLN A 272 -16.28 -23.82 -7.29
CA GLN A 272 -17.06 -24.99 -6.89
C GLN A 272 -16.23 -26.12 -6.29
N SER A 273 -15.00 -26.32 -6.75
CA SER A 273 -14.16 -27.47 -6.39
C SER A 273 -13.00 -27.12 -5.46
N PHE A 274 -12.50 -25.87 -5.49
CA PHE A 274 -11.42 -25.42 -4.62
C PHE A 274 -11.94 -24.58 -3.45
N LEU A 275 -12.40 -23.35 -3.72
CA LEU A 275 -12.75 -22.38 -2.66
C LEU A 275 -13.82 -22.93 -1.71
N ARG A 276 -14.87 -23.51 -2.29
CA ARG A 276 -15.98 -24.07 -1.52
C ARG A 276 -15.56 -25.14 -0.50
N TYR A 277 -14.43 -25.82 -0.67
CA TYR A 277 -13.95 -26.90 0.21
C TYR A 277 -12.77 -26.52 1.12
N ASN A 278 -12.14 -25.36 0.89
CA ASN A 278 -10.89 -24.98 1.52
C ASN A 278 -10.91 -23.56 2.11
N ALA A 279 -11.93 -22.77 1.81
CA ALA A 279 -12.01 -21.36 2.19
C ALA A 279 -13.37 -20.95 2.77
N ILE A 280 -13.36 -19.85 3.50
CA ILE A 280 -14.51 -19.20 4.13
C ILE A 280 -14.73 -17.85 3.44
N PRO A 281 -15.93 -17.57 2.91
CA PRO A 281 -16.23 -16.25 2.37
C PRO A 281 -16.32 -15.23 3.50
N THR A 282 -15.58 -14.13 3.38
CA THR A 282 -15.56 -13.02 4.35
C THR A 282 -15.63 -11.67 3.62
N PRO A 283 -15.91 -10.55 4.32
CA PRO A 283 -15.94 -9.23 3.69
C PRO A 283 -14.62 -8.80 3.03
N ILE A 284 -13.49 -9.37 3.46
CA ILE A 284 -12.14 -9.06 2.95
C ILE A 284 -11.66 -10.02 1.86
N GLY A 285 -12.47 -11.02 1.49
CA GLY A 285 -12.12 -12.07 0.52
C GLY A 285 -12.36 -13.47 1.07
N TYR A 286 -11.71 -14.47 0.48
CA TYR A 286 -11.84 -15.86 0.91
C TYR A 286 -10.69 -16.22 1.86
N VAL A 287 -10.98 -16.44 3.14
CA VAL A 287 -9.98 -16.88 4.12
C VAL A 287 -9.78 -18.39 3.99
N LEU A 288 -8.56 -18.83 3.72
CA LEU A 288 -8.22 -20.26 3.71
C LEU A 288 -8.21 -20.81 5.13
N TYR A 289 -9.01 -21.85 5.37
CA TYR A 289 -8.98 -22.60 6.62
C TYR A 289 -8.24 -23.94 6.48
N LYS A 290 -7.92 -24.34 5.24
CA LYS A 290 -7.03 -25.46 4.92
C LYS A 290 -5.81 -24.94 4.17
N THR A 291 -4.65 -25.16 4.76
CA THR A 291 -3.36 -24.65 4.26
C THR A 291 -2.30 -25.76 4.24
N ASP A 292 -2.73 -27.02 4.16
CA ASP A 292 -1.83 -28.16 3.98
C ASP A 292 -1.15 -28.10 2.60
N ASP A 293 0.04 -28.70 2.48
CA ASP A 293 0.87 -28.66 1.27
C ASP A 293 0.10 -29.09 0.01
N ARG A 294 -0.78 -30.10 0.14
CA ARG A 294 -1.59 -30.58 -0.97
C ARG A 294 -2.61 -29.52 -1.42
N THR A 295 -3.24 -28.83 -0.48
CA THR A 295 -4.15 -27.72 -0.80
C THR A 295 -3.41 -26.57 -1.47
N MET A 296 -2.22 -26.22 -0.99
CA MET A 296 -1.38 -25.16 -1.56
C MET A 296 -0.86 -25.51 -2.95
N GLN A 297 -0.46 -26.77 -3.17
CA GLN A 297 -0.05 -27.25 -4.49
C GLN A 297 -1.20 -27.18 -5.49
N ARG A 298 -2.40 -27.63 -5.11
CA ARG A 298 -3.59 -27.53 -5.98
C ARG A 298 -3.96 -26.09 -6.33
N LEU A 299 -3.73 -25.14 -5.42
CA LEU A 299 -3.91 -23.72 -5.69
C LEU A 299 -2.89 -23.23 -6.74
N ASN A 300 -1.61 -23.58 -6.57
CA ASN A 300 -0.56 -23.21 -7.50
C ASN A 300 -0.79 -23.80 -8.89
N ASP A 301 -1.17 -25.07 -8.98
CA ASP A 301 -1.51 -25.74 -10.24
C ASP A 301 -2.63 -24.99 -10.97
N PHE A 302 -3.69 -24.63 -10.24
CA PHE A 302 -4.81 -23.86 -10.80
C PHE A 302 -4.39 -22.47 -11.27
N VAL A 303 -3.60 -21.75 -10.46
CA VAL A 303 -3.10 -20.41 -10.81
C VAL A 303 -2.25 -20.47 -12.07
N HIS A 304 -1.38 -21.46 -12.17
CA HIS A 304 -0.52 -21.65 -13.33
C HIS A 304 -1.34 -22.02 -14.58
N GLU A 305 -2.23 -23.01 -14.48
CA GLU A 305 -3.11 -23.44 -15.58
C GLU A 305 -3.95 -22.27 -16.11
N TYR A 306 -4.55 -21.48 -15.22
CA TYR A 306 -5.36 -20.34 -15.63
C TYR A 306 -4.51 -19.22 -16.24
N ALA A 307 -3.32 -18.93 -15.69
CA ALA A 307 -2.42 -17.91 -16.24
C ALA A 307 -1.94 -18.25 -17.66
N GLU A 308 -1.62 -19.52 -17.93
CA GLU A 308 -1.26 -19.99 -19.28
C GLU A 308 -2.43 -19.84 -20.25
N ASN A 309 -3.63 -20.27 -19.85
CA ASN A 309 -4.84 -20.10 -20.69
C ASN A 309 -5.16 -18.62 -20.96
N VAL A 310 -4.97 -17.72 -19.99
CA VAL A 310 -5.16 -16.28 -20.22
C VAL A 310 -4.14 -15.72 -21.20
N LYS A 311 -2.87 -16.11 -21.06
CA LYS A 311 -1.78 -15.67 -21.95
C LYS A 311 -2.04 -16.13 -23.39
N GLU A 312 -2.42 -17.39 -23.59
CA GLU A 312 -2.79 -17.95 -24.90
C GLU A 312 -3.96 -17.19 -25.54
N LEU A 313 -5.01 -16.90 -24.76
CA LEU A 313 -6.27 -16.36 -25.28
C LEU A 313 -6.31 -14.84 -25.40
N THR A 314 -5.45 -14.13 -24.67
CA THR A 314 -5.51 -12.65 -24.59
C THR A 314 -4.20 -11.96 -24.94
N GLY A 315 -3.08 -12.69 -25.01
CA GLY A 315 -1.74 -12.13 -25.22
C GLY A 315 -1.15 -11.41 -24.00
N PHE A 316 -1.89 -11.31 -22.88
CA PHE A 316 -1.43 -10.67 -21.65
C PHE A 316 -1.20 -11.67 -20.53
N LYS A 317 -0.16 -11.46 -19.72
CA LYS A 317 0.06 -12.22 -18.48
C LYS A 317 -0.73 -11.57 -17.35
N GLN A 318 -1.66 -12.30 -16.75
CA GLN A 318 -2.41 -11.84 -15.58
C GLN A 318 -2.46 -12.95 -14.54
N GLU A 319 -2.11 -12.62 -13.30
CA GLU A 319 -2.28 -13.52 -12.17
C GLU A 319 -3.76 -13.53 -11.75
N PRO A 320 -4.42 -14.70 -11.78
CA PRO A 320 -5.85 -14.80 -11.55
C PRO A 320 -6.24 -14.82 -10.08
N VAL A 321 -5.32 -15.18 -9.20
CA VAL A 321 -5.56 -15.27 -7.77
C VAL A 321 -4.32 -14.75 -7.05
N LYS A 322 -4.53 -13.87 -6.08
CA LYS A 322 -3.48 -13.38 -5.18
C LYS A 322 -3.70 -13.97 -3.80
N LEU A 323 -2.65 -14.57 -3.25
CA LEU A 323 -2.58 -15.03 -1.87
C LEU A 323 -1.96 -13.91 -1.03
N ILE A 324 -2.69 -13.45 -0.01
CA ILE A 324 -2.25 -12.37 0.87
C ILE A 324 -2.18 -12.93 2.29
N GLU A 325 -1.00 -12.85 2.89
CA GLU A 325 -0.79 -13.15 4.30
C GLU A 325 -1.30 -11.99 5.15
N VAL A 326 -2.18 -12.30 6.11
CA VAL A 326 -2.79 -11.31 6.99
C VAL A 326 -2.89 -11.82 8.42
N TYR A 327 -2.85 -10.89 9.36
CA TYR A 327 -3.10 -11.16 10.77
C TYR A 327 -4.49 -10.63 11.13
N ILE A 328 -5.41 -11.54 11.47
CA ILE A 328 -6.80 -11.20 11.80
C ILE A 328 -7.02 -11.45 13.30
N PRO A 329 -7.70 -10.54 14.03
CA PRO A 329 -8.08 -10.82 15.41
C PRO A 329 -8.92 -12.11 15.48
N LYS A 330 -8.54 -13.05 16.36
CA LYS A 330 -9.22 -14.36 16.52
C LYS A 330 -10.72 -14.21 16.73
N LYS A 331 -11.14 -13.23 17.54
CA LYS A 331 -12.57 -12.90 17.79
C LYS A 331 -13.30 -12.52 16.50
N THR A 332 -12.68 -11.71 15.64
CA THR A 332 -13.25 -11.30 14.36
C THR A 332 -13.37 -12.49 13.41
N LEU A 333 -12.33 -13.32 13.34
CA LEU A 333 -12.34 -14.51 12.51
C LEU A 333 -13.39 -15.53 12.96
N VAL A 334 -13.54 -15.76 14.27
CA VAL A 334 -14.62 -16.59 14.85
C VAL A 334 -15.99 -16.05 14.45
N GLY A 335 -16.18 -14.72 14.48
CA GLY A 335 -17.41 -14.07 14.02
C GLY A 335 -17.74 -14.40 12.56
N PHE A 336 -16.75 -14.32 11.66
CA PHE A 336 -16.95 -14.70 10.25
C PHE A 336 -17.27 -16.18 10.07
N ILE A 337 -16.62 -17.07 10.84
CA ILE A 337 -16.90 -18.50 10.79
C ILE A 337 -18.32 -18.80 11.29
N ASP A 338 -18.75 -18.15 12.37
CA ASP A 338 -20.09 -18.34 12.94
C ASP A 338 -21.18 -17.88 11.98
N GLU A 339 -21.00 -16.74 11.33
CA GLU A 339 -21.90 -16.24 10.30
C GLU A 339 -21.99 -17.21 9.10
N TYR A 340 -20.86 -17.74 8.64
CA TYR A 340 -20.84 -18.70 7.55
C TYR A 340 -21.47 -20.04 7.94
N ILE A 341 -21.22 -20.55 9.15
CA ILE A 341 -21.87 -21.76 9.67
C ILE A 341 -23.39 -21.56 9.76
N ALA A 342 -23.85 -20.41 10.26
CA ALA A 342 -25.27 -20.09 10.33
C ALA A 342 -25.91 -20.08 8.93
N THR A 343 -25.22 -19.48 7.95
CA THR A 343 -25.65 -19.47 6.54
C THR A 343 -25.78 -20.89 5.98
N LEU A 344 -24.78 -21.75 6.22
CA LEU A 344 -24.79 -23.14 5.76
C LEU A 344 -25.91 -23.97 6.41
N LYS A 345 -26.20 -23.75 7.70
CA LYS A 345 -27.31 -24.42 8.39
C LYS A 345 -28.67 -24.00 7.84
N ALA A 346 -28.89 -22.71 7.65
CA ALA A 346 -30.13 -22.19 7.03
C ALA A 346 -30.29 -22.74 5.60
N ASP A 347 -29.21 -22.78 4.82
CA ASP A 347 -29.19 -23.37 3.48
C ASP A 347 -29.55 -24.87 3.52
N LEU A 348 -29.07 -25.60 4.52
CA LEU A 348 -29.35 -27.03 4.70
C LEU A 348 -30.84 -27.27 4.97
N GLU A 349 -31.44 -26.51 5.89
CA GLU A 349 -32.88 -26.57 6.20
C GLU A 349 -33.74 -26.25 4.97
N ALA A 350 -33.40 -25.18 4.24
CA ALA A 350 -34.09 -24.81 3.02
C ALA A 350 -34.00 -25.89 1.92
N VAL A 351 -32.84 -26.55 1.81
CA VAL A 351 -32.63 -27.65 0.84
C VAL A 351 -33.44 -28.88 1.24
N TYR A 352 -33.54 -29.22 2.53
CA TYR A 352 -34.39 -30.33 2.98
C TYR A 352 -35.86 -30.10 2.70
N LYS A 353 -36.37 -28.89 2.97
CA LYS A 353 -37.76 -28.53 2.64
C LYS A 353 -38.05 -28.68 1.14
N LYS A 354 -37.15 -28.16 0.30
CA LYS A 354 -37.24 -28.33 -1.17
C LYS A 354 -37.18 -29.79 -1.60
N LEU A 355 -36.37 -30.63 -0.94
CA LEU A 355 -36.28 -32.06 -1.27
C LEU A 355 -37.59 -32.81 -0.97
N GLN A 356 -38.31 -32.43 0.08
CA GLN A 356 -39.61 -32.99 0.44
C GLN A 356 -40.72 -32.58 -0.55
N GLU A 357 -40.67 -31.36 -1.06
CA GLU A 357 -41.67 -30.81 -2.00
C GLU A 357 -41.51 -31.34 -3.45
N LEU A 358 -40.33 -31.87 -3.81
CA LEU A 358 -40.05 -32.31 -5.19
C LEU A 358 -40.72 -33.65 -5.52
N SER A 359 -41.34 -33.72 -6.70
CA SER A 359 -41.94 -34.94 -7.23
C SER A 359 -40.91 -35.98 -7.71
N GLU A 360 -41.30 -37.24 -7.89
CA GLU A 360 -40.41 -38.30 -8.40
C GLU A 360 -39.91 -38.07 -9.83
N LYS A 361 -40.64 -37.26 -10.63
CA LYS A 361 -40.27 -36.92 -12.00
C LYS A 361 -39.08 -35.95 -12.06
N GLU A 362 -38.74 -35.28 -10.96
CA GLU A 362 -37.65 -34.28 -10.88
C GLU A 362 -36.32 -34.87 -10.38
N ARG A 363 -35.98 -36.08 -10.84
CA ARG A 363 -34.78 -36.84 -10.39
C ARG A 363 -33.48 -36.04 -10.47
N LYS A 364 -33.27 -35.24 -11.52
CA LYS A 364 -32.04 -34.42 -11.68
C LYS A 364 -31.93 -33.34 -10.61
N LYS A 365 -33.02 -32.64 -10.29
CA LYS A 365 -33.04 -31.61 -9.23
C LYS A 365 -32.82 -32.25 -7.85
N LYS A 366 -33.47 -33.39 -7.58
CA LYS A 366 -33.25 -34.16 -6.34
C LYS A 366 -31.79 -34.56 -6.15
N ARG A 367 -31.13 -35.09 -7.19
CA ARG A 367 -29.69 -35.44 -7.14
C ARG A 367 -28.80 -34.22 -6.84
N HIS A 368 -29.06 -33.09 -7.48
CA HIS A 368 -28.29 -31.86 -7.24
C HIS A 368 -28.45 -31.34 -5.79
N LEU A 369 -29.67 -31.32 -5.28
CA LEU A 369 -29.94 -30.93 -3.89
C LEU A 369 -29.32 -31.92 -2.89
N ALA A 370 -29.38 -33.22 -3.17
CA ALA A 370 -28.71 -34.24 -2.34
C ALA A 370 -27.19 -34.05 -2.30
N ALA A 371 -26.56 -33.70 -3.42
CA ALA A 371 -25.13 -33.36 -3.45
C ALA A 371 -24.82 -32.10 -2.61
N LYS A 372 -25.71 -31.09 -2.63
CA LYS A 372 -25.59 -29.91 -1.76
C LYS A 372 -25.69 -30.29 -0.27
N VAL A 373 -26.62 -31.17 0.11
CA VAL A 373 -26.73 -31.69 1.49
C VAL A 373 -25.45 -32.42 1.90
N SER A 374 -24.96 -33.35 1.07
CA SER A 374 -23.73 -34.11 1.33
C SER A 374 -22.53 -33.19 1.53
N PHE A 375 -22.40 -32.17 0.69
CA PHE A 375 -21.38 -31.14 0.84
C PHE A 375 -21.47 -30.42 2.19
N ILE A 376 -22.65 -29.90 2.56
CA ILE A 376 -22.82 -29.12 3.80
C ILE A 376 -22.51 -30.00 5.02
N LYS A 377 -22.98 -31.25 5.02
CA LYS A 377 -22.68 -32.22 6.08
C LYS A 377 -21.18 -32.52 6.23
N LYS A 378 -20.42 -32.46 5.14
CA LYS A 378 -18.97 -32.66 5.17
C LYS A 378 -18.22 -31.46 5.71
N ILE A 379 -18.61 -30.25 5.30
CA ILE A 379 -17.87 -29.01 5.63
C ILE A 379 -18.21 -28.48 7.02
N LEU A 380 -19.46 -28.62 7.48
CA LEU A 380 -19.86 -28.11 8.81
C LEU A 380 -18.96 -28.60 9.95
N PRO A 381 -18.65 -29.91 10.09
CA PRO A 381 -17.75 -30.39 11.14
C PRO A 381 -16.33 -29.84 11.01
N GLU A 382 -15.82 -29.68 9.78
CA GLU A 382 -14.48 -29.12 9.55
C GLU A 382 -14.39 -27.65 9.99
N LEU A 383 -15.42 -26.84 9.68
CA LEU A 383 -15.49 -25.45 10.10
C LEU A 383 -15.65 -25.32 11.61
N GLN A 384 -16.42 -26.21 12.24
CA GLN A 384 -16.54 -26.26 13.70
C GLN A 384 -15.20 -26.57 14.36
N LYS A 385 -14.47 -27.57 13.85
CA LYS A 385 -13.12 -27.89 14.33
C LYS A 385 -12.17 -26.71 14.16
N PHE A 386 -12.18 -26.05 13.00
CA PHE A 386 -11.35 -24.87 12.77
C PHE A 386 -11.69 -23.73 13.73
N ARG A 387 -12.99 -23.46 13.94
CA ARG A 387 -13.46 -22.49 14.93
C ARG A 387 -12.92 -22.77 16.34
N GLU A 388 -12.94 -24.04 16.77
CA GLU A 388 -12.46 -24.46 18.10
C GLU A 388 -10.96 -24.20 18.26
N THR A 389 -10.14 -24.36 17.21
CA THR A 389 -8.70 -24.04 17.28
C THR A 389 -8.40 -22.56 17.56
N LEU A 390 -9.35 -21.67 17.29
CA LEU A 390 -9.20 -20.23 17.46
C LEU A 390 -9.65 -19.73 18.84
N ILE A 391 -10.34 -20.56 19.62
CA ILE A 391 -10.82 -20.25 20.96
C ILE A 391 -9.83 -20.88 21.95
N PRO A 392 -9.05 -20.09 22.72
CA PRO A 392 -8.15 -20.68 23.70
C PRO A 392 -8.95 -21.47 24.76
N PRO A 393 -8.45 -22.64 25.22
CA PRO A 393 -9.10 -23.36 26.31
C PRO A 393 -9.12 -22.48 27.57
N VAL A 394 -10.26 -22.46 28.25
CA VAL A 394 -10.52 -21.61 29.43
C VAL A 394 -9.46 -21.80 30.54
N SER A 395 -8.83 -22.97 30.62
CA SER A 395 -7.78 -23.29 31.60
C SER A 395 -6.50 -22.45 31.43
N MET A 396 -6.05 -22.19 30.21
CA MET A 396 -4.81 -21.43 29.97
C MET A 396 -4.95 -19.94 30.31
N VAL A 397 -6.17 -19.39 30.24
CA VAL A 397 -6.45 -18.02 30.66
C VAL A 397 -6.33 -17.90 32.17
N SER A 398 -6.83 -18.89 32.92
CA SER A 398 -6.74 -18.89 34.39
C SER A 398 -5.31 -19.04 34.90
N GLU A 399 -4.46 -19.86 34.28
CA GLU A 399 -3.06 -20.03 34.69
C GLU A 399 -2.21 -18.79 34.39
N ARG A 400 -2.43 -18.13 33.23
CA ARG A 400 -1.76 -16.86 32.91
C ARG A 400 -2.19 -15.71 33.81
N VAL A 401 -3.47 -15.60 34.13
CA VAL A 401 -3.97 -14.59 35.07
C VAL A 401 -3.42 -14.84 36.48
N ARG A 402 -3.26 -16.11 36.86
CA ARG A 402 -2.62 -16.50 38.13
C ARG A 402 -1.14 -16.12 38.15
N ALA A 403 -0.39 -16.45 37.09
CA ALA A 403 1.02 -16.08 36.95
C ALA A 403 1.25 -14.57 36.94
N LEU A 404 0.41 -13.80 36.24
CA LEU A 404 0.47 -12.33 36.22
C LEU A 404 0.14 -11.72 37.59
N LYS A 405 -0.80 -12.29 38.34
CA LYS A 405 -1.05 -11.87 39.74
C LYS A 405 0.14 -12.16 40.64
N GLU A 406 0.75 -13.34 40.52
CA GLU A 406 1.92 -13.72 41.32
C GLU A 406 3.16 -12.86 41.01
N GLU A 407 3.35 -12.40 39.77
CA GLU A 407 4.37 -11.42 39.41
C GLU A 407 4.07 -10.03 39.97
N LEU A 408 2.82 -9.55 39.85
CA LEU A 408 2.41 -8.25 40.39
C LEU A 408 2.55 -8.20 41.93
N ASP A 409 2.22 -9.30 42.61
CA ASP A 409 2.32 -9.41 44.07
C ASP A 409 3.78 -9.46 44.54
N ARG A 410 4.71 -10.01 43.73
CA ARG A 410 6.16 -9.94 44.00
C ARG A 410 6.73 -8.54 43.83
N GLU A 411 6.32 -7.82 42.78
CA GLU A 411 6.77 -6.45 42.54
C GLU A 411 6.24 -5.48 43.62
N ASN A 412 4.98 -5.67 44.04
CA ASN A 412 4.37 -4.86 45.11
C ASN A 412 4.86 -5.25 46.53
N GLY A 413 5.30 -6.50 46.72
CA GLY A 413 5.84 -7.00 47.99
C GLY A 413 7.31 -6.65 48.24
N SER A 414 8.06 -6.23 47.21
CA SER A 414 9.47 -5.87 47.32
C SER A 414 9.71 -4.37 47.60
N SER A 415 8.65 -3.60 47.86
CA SER A 415 8.72 -2.19 48.28
C SER A 415 8.35 -2.03 49.77
N LYS A 416 9.17 -2.59 50.67
CA LYS A 416 9.25 -2.17 52.07
C LYS A 416 10.67 -2.30 52.60
#